data_AF-A0A164YWK7-F1
#
_entry.id   AF-A0A164YWK7-F1
#
_cell.length_a   1.000
_cell.length_b   1.000
_cell.length_c   1.000
_cell.angle_alpha   90.00
_cell.angle_beta   90.00
_cell.angle_gamma   90.00
#
_symmetry.space_group_name_H-M   'P 1'
#
loop_
_entity.id
_entity.type
_entity.pdbx_description
1 polymer ?
#
loop_
_entity_poly.entity_id
_entity_poly.type
_entity_poly.pdbx_seq_one_letter_code
_entity_poly.pdbx_strand_id
1 'polypeptide(L)'
;MRPLLRLLRRPFHEEQHSLKLQVLRLGSMVEESLCLARAVLVGPNLELAPQVRPGDNRIDCLYRELEERWLFLLSRRTSKQRQPRQLIMYLQAIRDLERIGDYCKIWPAPVNGSCLTSPWRCVTAC
;
A
#
# COMPACT_ATOMS: atom_id res chain seq x y z
N MET A 1 -26.11 -2.59 -31.84
CA MET A 1 -25.45 -3.08 -30.61
C MET A 1 -23.95 -2.74 -30.47
N ARG A 2 -23.14 -2.65 -31.54
CA ARG A 2 -21.69 -2.31 -31.45
C ARG A 2 -21.31 -0.88 -30.96
N PRO A 3 -22.06 0.20 -31.21
CA PRO A 3 -21.65 1.55 -30.80
C PRO A 3 -21.79 1.82 -29.29
N LEU A 4 -22.84 1.27 -28.64
CA LEU A 4 -23.06 1.39 -27.18
C LEU A 4 -21.92 0.77 -26.35
N LEU A 5 -21.40 -0.38 -26.78
CA LEU A 5 -20.24 -1.02 -26.15
C LEU A 5 -18.98 -0.16 -26.21
N ARG A 6 -18.82 0.67 -27.25
CA ARG A 6 -17.65 1.56 -27.41
C ARG A 6 -17.75 2.77 -26.47
N LEU A 7 -18.94 3.30 -26.27
CA LEU A 7 -19.21 4.43 -25.36
C LEU A 7 -19.03 4.04 -23.89
N LEU A 8 -19.47 2.84 -23.48
CA LEU A 8 -19.25 2.33 -22.12
C LEU A 8 -17.79 1.87 -21.85
N ARG A 9 -16.98 1.74 -22.91
CA ARG A 9 -15.58 1.29 -22.79
C ARG A 9 -14.61 2.41 -22.45
N ARG A 10 -14.87 3.64 -22.93
CA ARG A 10 -14.06 4.83 -22.63
C ARG A 10 -14.02 5.21 -21.15
N PRO A 11 -15.16 5.44 -20.46
CA PRO A 11 -15.14 5.85 -19.05
C PRO A 11 -14.51 4.78 -18.16
N PHE A 12 -14.67 3.50 -18.51
CA PHE A 12 -14.00 2.41 -17.80
C PHE A 12 -12.47 2.46 -17.92
N HIS A 13 -11.93 2.73 -19.12
CA HIS A 13 -10.48 2.82 -19.29
C HIS A 13 -9.89 4.05 -18.60
N GLU A 14 -10.62 5.17 -18.59
CA GLU A 14 -10.25 6.39 -17.88
C GLU A 14 -10.24 6.16 -16.36
N GLU A 15 -11.30 5.54 -15.84
CA GLU A 15 -11.41 5.17 -14.43
C GLU A 15 -10.28 4.21 -14.03
N GLN A 16 -10.04 3.15 -14.82
CA GLN A 16 -8.93 2.21 -14.62
C GLN A 16 -7.55 2.91 -14.67
N HIS A 17 -7.37 3.90 -15.54
CA HIS A 17 -6.12 4.65 -15.65
C HIS A 17 -5.89 5.55 -14.42
N SER A 18 -6.89 6.32 -14.00
CA SER A 18 -6.85 7.14 -12.78
C SER A 18 -6.47 6.31 -11.56
N LEU A 19 -7.08 5.14 -11.48
CA LEU A 19 -6.84 4.16 -10.45
C LEU A 19 -5.40 3.64 -10.45
N LYS A 20 -4.80 3.34 -11.62
CA LYS A 20 -3.37 2.96 -11.69
C LYS A 20 -2.45 4.07 -11.19
N LEU A 21 -2.77 5.34 -11.46
CA LEU A 21 -1.99 6.47 -10.94
C LEU A 21 -2.04 6.55 -9.41
N GLN A 22 -3.18 6.23 -8.81
CA GLN A 22 -3.30 6.15 -7.35
C GLN A 22 -2.49 5.01 -6.75
N VAL A 23 -2.35 3.87 -7.45
CA VAL A 23 -1.44 2.78 -7.03
C VAL A 23 0.02 3.24 -7.05
N LEU A 24 0.43 4.00 -8.07
CA LEU A 24 1.78 4.58 -8.10
C LEU A 24 2.01 5.55 -6.93
N ARG A 25 0.99 6.34 -6.58
CA ARG A 25 1.03 7.23 -5.41
C ARG A 25 1.18 6.44 -4.10
N LEU A 26 0.45 5.34 -3.94
CA LEU A 26 0.60 4.43 -2.79
C LEU A 26 2.04 3.90 -2.71
N GLY A 27 2.62 3.48 -3.85
CA GLY A 27 4.00 3.04 -3.93
C GLY A 27 5.01 4.10 -3.47
N SER A 28 4.84 5.36 -3.90
CA SER A 28 5.69 6.48 -3.46
C SER A 28 5.63 6.67 -1.94
N MET A 29 4.44 6.58 -1.34
CA MET A 29 4.27 6.72 0.12
C MET A 29 4.93 5.57 0.88
N VAL A 30 4.85 4.34 0.35
CA VAL A 30 5.54 3.18 0.92
C VAL A 30 7.06 3.35 0.83
N GLU A 31 7.58 3.88 -0.29
CA GLU A 31 9.00 4.15 -0.46
C GLU A 31 9.53 5.22 0.53
N GLU A 32 8.74 6.27 0.78
CA GLU A 32 9.05 7.27 1.81
C GLU A 32 9.13 6.63 3.20
N SER A 33 8.14 5.81 3.57
CA SER A 33 8.14 5.06 4.83
C SER A 33 9.33 4.12 4.96
N LEU A 34 9.73 3.47 3.87
CA LEU A 34 10.91 2.60 3.82
C LEU A 34 12.21 3.39 4.01
N CYS A 35 12.32 4.57 3.40
CA CYS A 35 13.48 5.45 3.57
C CYS A 35 13.62 5.92 5.02
N LEU A 36 12.51 6.29 5.66
CA LEU A 36 12.48 6.69 7.07
C LEU A 36 12.84 5.51 7.98
N ALA A 37 12.25 4.34 7.77
CA ALA A 37 12.56 3.13 8.54
C ALA A 37 14.05 2.76 8.41
N ARG A 38 14.63 2.85 7.21
CA ARG A 38 16.08 2.64 7.00
C ARG A 38 16.92 3.66 7.75
N ALA A 39 16.54 4.94 7.74
CA ALA A 39 17.26 5.99 8.45
C ALA A 39 17.27 5.78 9.98
N VAL A 40 16.14 5.31 10.53
CA VAL A 40 16.03 4.92 11.95
C VAL A 40 16.85 3.67 12.27
N LEU A 41 16.96 2.72 11.33
CA LEU A 41 17.67 1.46 11.53
C LEU A 41 19.20 1.63 11.49
N VAL A 42 19.71 2.50 10.62
CA VAL A 42 21.16 2.69 10.40
C VAL A 42 21.73 3.85 11.23
N GLY A 43 20.93 4.86 11.58
CA GLY A 43 21.40 6.07 12.25
C GLY A 43 21.05 6.17 13.74
N PRO A 44 21.68 7.08 14.50
CA PRO A 44 21.30 7.41 15.88
C PRO A 44 19.97 8.21 15.97
N ASN A 45 19.28 8.40 14.85
CA ASN A 45 18.13 9.30 14.71
C ASN A 45 16.81 8.62 15.12
N LEU A 46 16.76 8.19 16.38
CA LEU A 46 15.54 7.63 17.00
C LEU A 46 14.36 8.62 16.98
N GLU A 47 14.64 9.92 16.86
CA GLU A 47 13.65 10.99 16.76
C GLU A 47 12.79 10.94 15.47
N LEU A 48 13.22 10.19 14.44
CA LEU A 48 12.44 10.01 13.21
C LEU A 48 11.37 8.91 13.33
N ALA A 49 11.47 8.04 14.34
CA ALA A 49 10.50 6.98 14.58
C ALA A 49 9.02 7.44 14.70
N PRO A 50 8.69 8.53 15.43
CA PRO A 50 7.31 9.03 15.50
C PRO A 50 6.76 9.50 14.14
N GLN A 51 7.62 9.77 13.14
CA GLN A 51 7.19 10.21 11.81
C GLN A 51 6.75 9.04 10.91
N VAL A 52 7.12 7.80 11.24
CA VAL A 52 6.74 6.60 10.47
C VAL A 52 5.26 6.24 10.68
N ARG A 53 4.77 6.33 11.92
CA ARG A 53 3.36 6.03 12.27
C ARG A 53 2.30 6.86 11.53
N PRO A 54 2.42 8.19 11.37
CA PRO A 54 1.44 8.96 10.61
C PRO A 54 1.51 8.69 9.11
N GLY A 55 2.66 8.26 8.57
CA GLY A 55 2.79 7.83 7.18
C GLY A 55 2.00 6.54 6.90
N ASP A 56 2.08 5.59 7.81
CA ASP A 56 1.37 4.31 7.78
C ASP A 56 -0.17 4.50 7.72
N ASN A 57 -0.74 5.33 8.61
CA ASN A 57 -2.18 5.61 8.58
C ASN A 57 -2.65 6.16 7.22
N ARG A 58 -1.80 6.93 6.52
CA ARG A 58 -2.15 7.47 5.18
C ARG A 58 -2.12 6.37 4.12
N ILE A 59 -1.18 5.42 4.23
CA ILE A 59 -1.09 4.24 3.37
C ILE A 59 -2.35 3.39 3.55
N ASP A 60 -2.76 3.11 4.79
CA ASP A 60 -3.99 2.35 5.10
C ASP A 60 -5.25 2.99 4.52
N CYS A 61 -5.41 4.30 4.69
CA CYS A 61 -6.55 5.03 4.15
C CYS A 61 -6.60 4.92 2.61
N LEU A 62 -5.46 5.13 1.95
CA LEU A 62 -5.39 5.05 0.49
C LEU A 62 -5.58 3.62 -0.02
N TYR A 63 -5.06 2.62 0.69
CA TYR A 63 -5.29 1.21 0.41
C TYR A 63 -6.79 0.87 0.40
N ARG A 64 -7.53 1.28 1.44
CA ARG A 64 -8.97 1.01 1.55
C ARG A 64 -9.76 1.69 0.43
N GLU A 65 -9.45 2.96 0.14
CA GLU A 65 -10.09 3.70 -0.96
C GLU A 65 -9.83 3.04 -2.32
N LEU A 66 -8.60 2.57 -2.54
CA LEU A 66 -8.21 1.84 -3.75
C LEU A 66 -8.92 0.50 -3.87
N GLU A 67 -8.96 -0.29 -2.79
CA GLU A 67 -9.61 -1.60 -2.75
C GLU A 67 -11.11 -1.49 -3.07
N GLU A 68 -11.82 -0.56 -2.41
CA GLU A 68 -13.25 -0.32 -2.66
C GLU A 68 -13.53 0.04 -4.12
N ARG A 69 -12.75 0.97 -4.69
CA ARG A 69 -12.92 1.41 -6.08
C ARG A 69 -12.59 0.29 -7.08
N TRP A 70 -11.59 -0.53 -6.79
CA TRP A 70 -11.26 -1.68 -7.64
C TRP A 70 -12.34 -2.75 -7.62
N LEU A 71 -12.89 -3.05 -6.45
CA LEU A 71 -14.01 -3.97 -6.29
C LEU A 71 -15.27 -3.45 -6.99
N PHE A 72 -15.52 -2.14 -6.93
CA PHE A 72 -16.59 -1.50 -7.69
C PHE A 72 -16.38 -1.61 -9.21
N LEU A 73 -15.16 -1.41 -9.70
CA LEU A 73 -14.83 -1.62 -11.10
C LEU A 73 -15.01 -3.08 -11.55
N LEU A 74 -14.63 -4.03 -10.70
CA LEU A 74 -14.81 -5.46 -10.93
C LEU A 74 -16.29 -5.84 -11.00
N SER A 75 -17.12 -5.33 -10.08
CA SER A 75 -18.56 -5.64 -10.01
C SER A 75 -19.33 -5.11 -11.23
N ARG A 76 -18.93 -3.96 -11.78
CA ARG A 76 -19.52 -3.38 -13.00
C ARG A 76 -19.26 -4.22 -14.27
N ARG A 77 -18.30 -5.16 -14.25
CA ARG A 77 -17.97 -6.01 -15.40
C ARG A 77 -17.85 -7.49 -15.03
N THR A 78 -18.96 -8.10 -14.66
CA THR A 78 -19.03 -9.55 -14.42
C THR A 78 -19.60 -10.37 -15.58
N SER A 79 -20.07 -9.75 -16.68
CA SER A 79 -20.84 -10.49 -17.69
C SER A 79 -20.09 -10.98 -18.95
N LYS A 80 -19.09 -10.26 -19.51
CA LYS A 80 -18.58 -10.58 -20.87
C LYS A 80 -17.10 -10.27 -21.22
N GLN A 81 -16.20 -9.99 -20.28
CA GLN A 81 -14.80 -9.61 -20.60
C GLN A 81 -13.74 -10.66 -20.21
N ARG A 82 -12.72 -10.81 -21.07
CA ARG A 82 -11.73 -11.91 -21.07
C ARG A 82 -10.67 -11.87 -19.95
N GLN A 83 -10.55 -10.81 -19.15
CA GLN A 83 -9.38 -10.66 -18.26
C GLN A 83 -9.70 -10.10 -16.87
N PRO A 84 -10.55 -10.76 -16.05
CA PRO A 84 -10.67 -10.43 -14.62
C PRO A 84 -9.36 -10.62 -13.86
N ARG A 85 -8.45 -11.48 -14.36
CA ARG A 85 -7.15 -11.76 -13.75
C ARG A 85 -6.27 -10.52 -13.55
N GLN A 86 -6.23 -9.60 -14.52
CA GLN A 86 -5.40 -8.39 -14.40
C GLN A 86 -5.87 -7.50 -13.25
N LEU A 87 -7.18 -7.33 -13.09
CA LEU A 87 -7.75 -6.53 -12.00
C LEU A 87 -7.48 -7.15 -10.64
N ILE A 88 -7.54 -8.48 -10.53
CA ILE A 88 -7.19 -9.21 -9.31
C ILE A 88 -5.70 -9.05 -8.99
N MET A 89 -4.81 -9.11 -9.98
CA MET A 89 -3.37 -8.89 -9.79
C MET A 89 -3.08 -7.48 -9.24
N TYR A 90 -3.81 -6.45 -9.67
CA TYR A 90 -3.67 -5.12 -9.09
C TYR A 90 -4.09 -5.07 -7.62
N LEU A 91 -5.19 -5.73 -7.25
CA LEU A 91 -5.62 -5.82 -5.84
C LEU A 91 -4.56 -6.53 -4.98
N GLN A 92 -3.96 -7.61 -5.49
CA GLN A 92 -2.84 -8.28 -4.81
C GLN A 92 -1.65 -7.35 -4.62
N ALA A 93 -1.25 -6.62 -5.67
CA ALA A 93 -0.14 -5.67 -5.58
C ALA A 93 -0.42 -4.52 -4.59
N ILE A 94 -1.64 -3.99 -4.56
CA ILE A 94 -2.05 -2.95 -3.61
C ILE A 94 -1.95 -3.46 -2.16
N ARG A 95 -2.38 -4.70 -1.91
CA ARG A 95 -2.22 -5.36 -0.61
C ARG A 95 -0.77 -5.59 -0.24
N ASP A 96 0.05 -6.04 -1.18
CA ASP A 96 1.48 -6.27 -0.92
C ASP A 96 2.19 -4.95 -0.57
N LEU A 97 1.81 -3.83 -1.20
CA LEU A 97 2.31 -2.49 -0.87
C LEU A 97 1.93 -2.05 0.55
N GLU A 98 0.68 -2.27 0.97
CA GLU A 98 0.24 -1.94 2.33
C GLU A 98 1.03 -2.75 3.36
N ARG A 99 1.20 -4.06 3.15
CA ARG A 99 1.99 -4.91 4.04
C ARG A 99 3.44 -4.46 4.18
N ILE A 100 4.06 -3.99 3.09
CA ILE A 100 5.42 -3.41 3.12
C ILE A 100 5.44 -2.13 3.98
N GLY A 101 4.42 -1.28 3.87
CA GLY A 101 4.24 -0.12 4.75
C GLY A 101 4.15 -0.51 6.22
N ASP A 102 3.34 -1.52 6.52
CA ASP A 102 3.10 -2.03 7.88
C ASP A 102 4.39 -2.61 8.52
N TYR A 103 5.27 -3.23 7.70
CA TYR A 103 6.59 -3.66 8.17
C TYR A 103 7.52 -2.50 8.55
N CYS A 104 7.38 -1.34 7.90
CA CYS A 104 8.17 -0.14 8.23
C CYS A 104 7.79 0.40 9.61
N LYS A 105 6.52 0.27 10.01
CA LYS A 105 5.99 0.69 11.32
C LYS A 105 6.45 -0.19 12.49
N ILE A 106 6.60 -1.50 12.28
CA ILE A 106 6.86 -2.50 13.34
C ILE A 106 8.27 -2.37 13.96
N TRP A 107 9.16 -1.56 13.39
CA TRP A 107 10.50 -1.42 13.94
C TRP A 107 10.48 -0.85 15.37
N PRO A 108 11.12 -1.52 16.36
CA PRO A 108 11.12 -1.09 17.74
C PRO A 108 12.07 0.11 17.88
N ALA A 109 11.55 1.31 17.67
CA ALA A 109 12.18 2.48 18.25
C ALA A 109 11.98 2.40 19.77
N PRO A 110 13.05 2.42 20.60
CA PRO A 110 12.93 2.58 22.04
C PRO A 110 12.25 3.91 22.35
N VAL A 111 10.93 3.89 22.49
CA VAL A 111 10.16 4.96 23.09
C VAL A 111 10.28 4.81 24.61
N ASN A 112 11.05 5.70 25.23
CA ASN A 112 11.20 5.86 26.69
C ASN A 112 11.99 4.77 27.44
N GLY A 113 13.08 4.23 26.87
CA GLY A 113 14.03 3.38 27.60
C GLY A 113 13.48 2.03 28.11
N SER A 114 12.19 1.77 27.95
CA SER A 114 11.57 0.48 28.28
C SER A 114 11.58 -0.40 27.03
N CYS A 115 12.52 -1.34 27.03
CA CYS A 115 12.53 -2.47 26.11
C CYS A 115 11.27 -3.32 26.34
N LEU A 116 10.22 -3.11 25.55
CA LEU A 116 9.05 -4.00 25.58
C LEU A 116 8.64 -4.42 24.17
N THR A 117 8.62 -5.75 24.03
CA THR A 117 7.94 -6.59 23.04
C THR A 117 8.53 -6.67 21.62
N SER A 118 9.66 -7.36 21.46
CA SER A 118 9.85 -8.20 20.27
C SER A 118 10.75 -9.42 20.53
N PRO A 119 10.54 -10.57 19.86
CA PRO A 119 11.21 -11.85 20.16
C PRO A 119 12.67 -11.94 19.71
N TRP A 120 13.19 -10.93 19.02
CA TRP A 120 14.46 -11.01 18.27
C TRP A 120 15.71 -10.64 19.09
N ARG A 121 15.66 -10.80 20.42
CA ARG A 121 16.76 -10.40 21.33
C ARG A 121 17.86 -11.47 21.53
N CYS A 122 17.99 -12.45 20.64
CA CYS A 122 18.98 -13.53 20.80
C CYS A 122 20.16 -13.52 19.83
N VAL A 123 20.25 -12.62 18.84
CA VAL A 123 21.30 -12.75 17.79
C VAL A 123 22.53 -11.84 18.00
N THR A 124 22.48 -10.87 18.91
CA THR A 124 23.62 -9.95 19.17
C THR A 124 24.24 -10.09 20.56
N ALA A 125 23.98 -11.19 21.26
CA ALA A 125 24.59 -11.52 22.56
C ALA A 125 25.50 -12.76 22.51
N CYS A 126 26.20 -12.97 21.40
CA CYS A 126 27.36 -13.86 21.28
C CYS A 126 28.47 -13.13 20.52
#